data_AF-A0AA38NHG6-F1
#
_entry.id   AF-A0AA38NHG6-F1
#
_cell.length_a   1.000
_cell.length_b   1.000
_cell.length_c   1.000
_cell.angle_alpha   90.00
_cell.angle_beta   90.00
_cell.angle_gamma   90.00
#
_symmetry.space_group_name_H-M   'P 1'
#
loop_
_entity.id
_entity.type
_entity.pdbx_description
1 polymer ?
#
loop_
_entity_poly.entity_id
_entity_poly.type
_entity_poly.pdbx_seq_one_letter_code
_entity_poly.pdbx_strand_id
1 'polypeptide(L)' 'PDINPIENAWAELERRLHKVHPAPRSLTQLWTAIETIWYSAEFNEYVIHLYASFPRRIQGL' A
#
# COMPACT_ATOMS: atom_id res chain seq x y z
N PRO A 1 7.65 -15.58 4.84
CA PRO A 1 7.82 -14.21 4.30
C PRO A 1 6.81 -13.96 3.19
N ASP A 2 6.21 -12.77 3.12
CA ASP A 2 5.45 -12.38 1.92
C ASP A 2 6.45 -12.19 0.78
N ILE A 3 6.54 -13.22 -0.07
CA ILE A 3 7.42 -13.25 -1.25
C ILE A 3 6.85 -12.37 -2.36
N ASN A 4 5.60 -11.90 -2.25
CA ASN A 4 4.98 -11.10 -3.29
C ASN A 4 4.92 -9.61 -2.89
N PRO A 5 5.74 -8.72 -3.51
CA PRO A 5 5.69 -7.29 -3.25
C PRO A 5 4.33 -6.67 -3.53
N ILE A 6 3.56 -7.19 -4.51
CA ILE A 6 2.26 -6.59 -4.82
C ILE A 6 1.23 -6.85 -3.72
N GLU A 7 1.23 -8.03 -3.09
CA GLU A 7 0.32 -8.34 -1.96
C GLU A 7 0.66 -7.48 -0.74
N ASN A 8 1.95 -7.26 -0.49
CA ASN A 8 2.38 -6.41 0.61
C ASN A 8 1.98 -4.94 0.38
N ALA A 9 2.06 -4.45 -0.86
CA ALA A 9 1.55 -3.13 -1.22
C ALA A 9 0.02 -3.02 -1.05
N TRP A 10 -0.74 -4.05 -1.44
CA TRP A 10 -2.19 -4.09 -1.22
C TRP A 10 -2.57 -4.06 0.27
N ALA A 11 -1.88 -4.85 1.10
CA ALA A 11 -2.11 -4.87 2.54
C ALA A 11 -1.82 -3.49 3.20
N GLU A 12 -0.77 -2.80 2.76
CA GLU A 12 -0.48 -1.45 3.24
C GLU A 12 -1.52 -0.42 2.77
N LEU A 13 -1.98 -0.53 1.52
CA LEU A 13 -3.04 0.33 0.98
C LEU A 13 -4.33 0.18 1.79
N GLU A 14 -4.76 -1.05 2.07
CA GLU A 14 -5.92 -1.35 2.91
C GLU A 14 -5.75 -0.76 4.32
N ARG A 15 -4.59 -0.96 4.94
CA ARG A 15 -4.29 -0.41 6.27
C ARG A 15 -4.37 1.12 6.31
N ARG A 16 -3.92 1.80 5.25
CA ARG A 16 -4.02 3.26 5.13
C ARG A 16 -5.45 3.72 4.87
N LEU A 17 -6.18 2.98 4.04
CA LEU A 17 -7.58 3.26 3.74
C LEU A 17 -8.45 3.21 5.01
N HIS A 18 -8.20 2.26 5.92
CA HIS A 18 -8.89 2.18 7.21
C HIS A 18 -8.68 3.40 8.12
N LYS A 19 -7.66 4.22 7.86
CA LYS A 19 -7.37 5.45 8.62
C LYS A 19 -7.96 6.70 7.98
N VAL A 20 -8.60 6.58 6.81
CA VAL A 20 -9.25 7.71 6.15
C VAL A 20 -10.47 8.13 6.97
N HIS A 21 -10.48 9.40 7.37
CA HIS A 21 -11.56 10.02 8.13
C HIS A 21 -12.05 11.30 7.44
N PRO A 22 -13.37 11.47 7.23
CA PRO A 22 -14.43 10.48 7.51
C PRO A 22 -14.33 9.26 6.59
N ALA A 23 -14.82 8.11 7.07
CA ALA A 23 -14.83 6.88 6.28
C ALA A 23 -15.65 7.07 4.99
N PRO A 24 -15.20 6.56 3.84
CA PRO A 24 -15.95 6.63 2.59
C PRO A 24 -17.33 5.97 2.72
N ARG A 25 -18.38 6.64 2.23
CA ARG A 25 -19.78 6.17 2.31
C ARG A 25 -20.37 5.80 0.95
N SER A 26 -19.60 5.92 -0.12
CA SER A 26 -19.98 5.54 -1.48
C SER A 26 -18.81 4.92 -2.23
N LEU A 27 -19.10 4.16 -3.30
CA LEU A 27 -18.06 3.58 -4.16
C LEU A 27 -17.18 4.66 -4.80
N THR A 28 -17.75 5.81 -5.17
CA THR A 28 -16.98 6.93 -5.70
C THR A 28 -16.01 7.48 -4.65
N GLN A 29 -16.47 7.69 -3.41
CA GLN A 29 -15.59 8.16 -2.34
C GLN A 29 -14.50 7.15 -2.00
N LEU A 30 -14.83 5.85 -2.03
CA LEU A 30 -13.88 4.77 -1.83
C LEU A 30 -12.81 4.77 -2.92
N TRP A 31 -13.22 4.86 -4.18
CA TRP A 31 -12.30 4.93 -5.32
C TRP A 31 -11.37 6.14 -5.21
N THR A 32 -11.91 7.32 -4.94
CA THR A 32 -11.10 8.54 -4.75
C THR A 32 -10.11 8.39 -3.60
N ALA A 33 -10.50 7.76 -2.49
CA ALA A 33 -9.60 7.53 -1.36
C ALA A 33 -8.46 6.57 -1.73
N ILE A 34 -8.78 5.48 -2.45
CA ILE A 34 -7.78 4.52 -2.96
C ILE A 34 -6.80 5.22 -3.89
N GLU A 35 -7.28 5.96 -4.90
CA GLU A 35 -6.42 6.71 -5.83
C GLU A 35 -5.55 7.71 -5.10
N THR A 36 -6.12 8.47 -4.16
CA THR A 36 -5.38 9.48 -3.38
C THR A 36 -4.23 8.84 -2.60
N ILE A 37 -4.48 7.71 -1.93
CA ILE A 37 -3.43 7.01 -1.19
C ILE A 37 -2.40 6.44 -2.17
N TRP A 38 -2.85 5.78 -3.24
CA TRP A 38 -1.96 5.13 -4.20
C TRP A 38 -0.99 6.10 -4.87
N TYR A 39 -1.46 7.28 -5.25
CA TYR A 39 -0.66 8.33 -5.88
C TYR A 39 0.03 9.28 -4.88
N SER A 40 -0.12 9.05 -3.57
CA SER A 40 0.55 9.86 -2.55
C SER A 40 2.08 9.63 -2.55
N ALA A 41 2.83 10.67 -2.22
CA ALA A 41 4.29 10.58 -2.13
C ALA A 41 4.73 9.56 -1.06
N GLU A 42 3.99 9.50 0.04
CA GLU A 42 4.23 8.60 1.17
C GLU A 42 3.98 7.14 0.82
N PHE A 43 3.06 6.85 -0.11
CA PHE A 43 2.84 5.48 -0.58
C PHE A 43 3.88 5.09 -1.63
N ASN A 44 4.26 6.02 -2.51
CA ASN A 44 5.34 5.82 -3.45
C ASN A 44 6.67 5.51 -2.74
N GLU A 45 7.02 6.26 -1.69
CA GLU A 45 8.22 6.00 -0.87
C GLU A 45 8.16 4.62 -0.21
N TYR A 46 7.01 4.23 0.32
CA TYR A 46 6.80 2.89 0.88
C TYR A 46 7.06 1.79 -0.16
N VAL A 47 6.51 1.93 -1.38
CA VAL A 47 6.69 0.96 -2.47
C VAL A 47 8.16 0.86 -2.87
N ILE A 48 8.88 1.98 -2.99
CA ILE A 48 10.32 1.98 -3.28
C ILE A 48 11.10 1.21 -2.22
N HIS A 49 10.82 1.45 -0.93
CA HIS A 49 11.47 0.71 0.16
C HIS A 49 11.13 -0.77 0.18
N LEU A 50 9.88 -1.11 -0.15
CA LEU A 50 9.44 -2.49 -0.26
C LEU A 50 10.25 -3.25 -1.32
N TYR A 51 10.35 -2.69 -2.54
CA TYR A 51 11.17 -3.26 -3.60
C TYR A 51 12.65 -3.34 -3.23
N ALA A 52 13.22 -2.29 -2.63
CA ALA A 52 14.62 -2.28 -2.19
C ALA A 52 14.91 -3.32 -1.09
N SER A 53 13.90 -3.69 -0.30
CA SER A 53 14.04 -4.73 0.74
C SER A 53 13.98 -6.14 0.18
N PHE A 54 13.50 -6.32 -1.06
CA PHE A 54 13.19 -7.61 -1.64
C PHE A 54 14.41 -8.54 -1.81
N PRO A 55 15.59 -8.08 -2.29
CA PRO A 55 16.77 -8.94 -2.41
C PRO A 55 17.19 -9.58 -1.08
N ARG A 56 17.09 -8.83 0.03
CA ARG A 56 17.40 -9.34 1.38
C ARG A 56 16.38 -10.38 1.85
N ARG A 57 15.11 -10.25 1.45
CA ARG A 57 14.03 -11.19 1.83
C ARG A 57 14.15 -12.53 1.11
N ILE A 58 14.68 -12.55 -0.12
CA ILE A 58 14.95 -13.79 -0.86
C ILE A 58 16.21 -14.50 -0.34
N GLN A 59 17.25 -13.75 0.05
CA GLN A 59 18.49 -14.34 0.58
C GLN A 59 18.34 -15.01 1.96
N GLY A 60 17.29 -14.67 2.70
CA GLY A 60 16.97 -15.27 4.01
C GLY A 60 16.07 -16.51 3.94
N LEU A 61 15.76 -17.01 2.74
CA LEU A 61 15.09 -18.28 2.47
C LEU A 61 16.13 -19.37 2.18
#